data_AF-A0A5C4PBP1-F1
#
_entry.id   AF-A0A5C4PBP1-F1
#
_cell.length_a   1.000
_cell.length_b   1.000
_cell.length_c   1.000
_cell.angle_alpha   90.00
_cell.angle_beta   90.00
_cell.angle_gamma   90.00
#
_symmetry.space_group_name_H-M   'P 1'
#
loop_
_entity.id
_entity.type
_entity.pdbx_description
1 polymer ?
#
loop_
_entity_poly.entity_id
_entity_poly.type
_entity_poly.pdbx_seq_one_letter_code
_entity_poly.pdbx_strand_id
1 'polypeptide(L)'
;MEKSKPRGVRVAPLSSRKIREVAEEFRVIFSLPPGNVDIIELYEFGLQSKGWDYDIQEDNLFPSDVLALAFPDRHLIRVKQSVWSGAVRGDRMSRFTLAHELGHLILHNSDRLGFARHHPSSPRSHNFYEDSEWQADRFAAELLIPASELSGMRLNASQIAVKYGVSKKSAGIRIYSLRKEGYLE
;
A
#
# COMPACT_ATOMS: atom_id res chain seq x y z
N MET A 1 -20.30 -2.08 15.59
CA MET A 1 -19.30 -1.67 14.59
C MET A 1 -19.79 -2.20 13.25
N GLU A 2 -20.41 -1.35 12.44
CA GLU A 2 -20.91 -1.75 11.13
C GLU A 2 -19.72 -2.24 10.30
N LYS A 3 -19.78 -3.47 9.77
CA LYS A 3 -18.72 -3.99 8.91
C LYS A 3 -18.66 -3.08 7.70
N SER A 4 -17.57 -2.32 7.54
CA SER A 4 -17.29 -1.51 6.36
C SER A 4 -17.65 -2.31 5.12
N LYS A 5 -18.50 -1.75 4.24
CA LYS A 5 -18.80 -2.40 2.96
C LYS A 5 -17.50 -2.62 2.19
N PRO A 6 -17.35 -3.73 1.48
CA PRO A 6 -16.18 -3.96 0.65
C PRO A 6 -16.08 -2.89 -0.44
N ARG A 7 -14.87 -2.43 -0.73
CA ARG A 7 -14.61 -1.40 -1.75
C ARG A 7 -14.08 -2.03 -3.03
N GLY A 8 -13.28 -3.08 -2.90
CA GLY A 8 -12.61 -3.74 -4.02
C GLY A 8 -13.31 -5.00 -4.50
N VAL A 9 -12.57 -5.75 -5.31
CA VAL A 9 -12.92 -7.13 -5.68
C VAL A 9 -12.46 -8.13 -4.62
N ARG A 10 -13.12 -9.29 -4.57
CA ARG A 10 -12.73 -10.40 -3.71
C ARG A 10 -11.43 -11.03 -4.20
N VAL A 11 -10.45 -11.13 -3.32
CA VAL A 11 -9.16 -11.81 -3.51
C VAL A 11 -8.93 -12.87 -2.43
N ALA A 12 -7.84 -13.63 -2.53
CA ALA A 12 -7.49 -14.61 -1.50
C ALA A 12 -7.31 -13.91 -0.13
N PRO A 13 -7.76 -14.54 0.97
CA PRO A 13 -7.73 -13.92 2.27
C PRO A 13 -6.30 -13.70 2.76
N LEU A 14 -5.98 -12.48 3.21
CA LEU A 14 -4.72 -12.15 3.88
C LEU A 14 -4.98 -11.51 5.24
N SER A 15 -4.23 -11.95 6.26
CA SER A 15 -4.26 -11.32 7.58
C SER A 15 -3.35 -10.09 7.62
N SER A 16 -3.62 -9.15 8.54
CA SER A 16 -2.75 -7.98 8.77
C SER A 16 -1.30 -8.39 9.06
N ARG A 17 -1.11 -9.50 9.78
CA ARG A 17 0.22 -10.07 10.06
C ARG A 17 0.92 -10.51 8.77
N LYS A 18 0.23 -11.22 7.88
CA LYS A 18 0.84 -11.69 6.63
C LYS A 18 1.20 -10.54 5.71
N ILE A 19 0.34 -9.52 5.61
CA ILE A 19 0.62 -8.31 4.81
C ILE A 19 1.83 -7.56 5.37
N ARG A 20 1.95 -7.47 6.71
CA ARG A 20 3.13 -6.90 7.36
C ARG A 20 4.41 -7.65 7.01
N GLU A 21 4.41 -8.98 7.13
CA GLU A 21 5.57 -9.81 6.78
C GLU A 21 6.01 -9.56 5.32
N VAL A 22 5.05 -9.45 4.39
CA VAL A 22 5.34 -9.14 2.98
C VAL A 22 5.92 -7.73 2.81
N ALA A 23 5.38 -6.72 3.51
CA ALA A 23 5.90 -5.36 3.46
C ALA A 23 7.30 -5.22 4.09
N GLU A 24 7.57 -5.94 5.18
CA GLU A 24 8.89 -6.01 5.80
C GLU A 24 9.92 -6.68 4.88
N GLU A 25 9.56 -7.81 4.27
CA GLU A 25 10.39 -8.48 3.27
C GLU A 25 10.65 -7.57 2.07
N PHE A 26 9.64 -6.85 1.60
CA PHE A 26 9.78 -5.86 0.53
C PHE A 26 10.80 -4.77 0.91
N ARG A 27 10.69 -4.18 2.11
CA ARG A 27 11.66 -3.18 2.59
C ARG A 27 13.08 -3.73 2.61
N VAL A 28 13.28 -5.00 3.00
CA VAL A 28 14.60 -5.65 2.98
C VAL A 28 15.11 -5.87 1.55
N ILE A 29 14.29 -6.43 0.66
CA ILE A 29 14.66 -6.70 -0.74
C ILE A 29 15.11 -5.42 -1.46
N PHE A 30 14.44 -4.31 -1.20
CA PHE A 30 14.73 -3.00 -1.79
C PHE A 30 15.66 -2.14 -0.95
N SER A 31 16.24 -2.69 0.14
CA SER A 31 17.17 -1.97 1.03
C SER A 31 16.64 -0.60 1.50
N LEU A 32 15.34 -0.51 1.78
CA LEU A 32 14.69 0.76 2.14
C LEU A 32 15.19 1.26 3.50
N PRO A 33 15.48 2.56 3.64
CA PRO A 33 16.00 3.12 4.87
C PRO A 33 14.94 3.10 5.98
N PRO A 34 15.35 3.10 7.26
CA PRO A 34 14.42 3.33 8.36
C PRO A 34 13.77 4.71 8.24
N GLY A 35 12.51 4.83 8.65
CA GLY A 35 11.76 6.08 8.54
C GLY A 35 11.13 6.30 7.16
N ASN A 36 11.21 7.54 6.69
CA ASN A 36 10.55 7.98 5.47
C ASN A 36 11.12 7.28 4.22
N VAL A 37 10.24 6.65 3.43
CA VAL A 37 10.61 6.03 2.14
C VAL A 37 10.56 7.07 1.02
N ASP A 38 11.62 7.13 0.22
CA ASP A 38 11.58 7.78 -1.09
C ASP A 38 10.82 6.88 -2.06
N ILE A 39 9.54 7.20 -2.28
CA ILE A 39 8.67 6.41 -3.14
C ILE A 39 9.00 6.61 -4.62
N ILE A 40 9.61 7.75 -4.98
CA ILE A 40 9.97 8.04 -6.37
C ILE A 40 11.20 7.23 -6.74
N GLU A 41 12.23 7.24 -5.89
CA GLU A 41 13.44 6.43 -6.10
C GLU A 41 13.10 4.93 -6.17
N LEU A 42 12.17 4.46 -5.34
CA LEU A 42 11.67 3.09 -5.39
C LEU A 42 10.99 2.77 -6.73
N TYR A 43 10.21 3.69 -7.31
CA TYR A 43 9.59 3.51 -8.61
C TYR A 43 10.63 3.53 -9.75
N GLU A 44 11.49 4.54 -9.76
CA GLU A 44 12.47 4.76 -10.84
C GLU A 44 13.52 3.65 -10.91
N PHE A 45 14.05 3.20 -9.76
CA PHE A 45 15.17 2.26 -9.72
C PHE A 45 14.79 0.90 -9.15
N GLY A 46 13.89 0.87 -8.16
CA GLY A 46 13.44 -0.37 -7.55
C GLY A 46 12.66 -1.24 -8.53
N LEU A 47 11.59 -0.71 -9.11
CA LEU A 47 10.69 -1.50 -9.97
C LEU A 47 11.40 -2.13 -11.17
N GLN A 48 12.26 -1.37 -11.83
CA GLN A 48 13.03 -1.84 -12.98
C GLN A 48 13.87 -3.08 -12.64
N SER A 49 14.45 -3.15 -11.43
CA SER A 49 15.25 -4.30 -10.98
C SER A 49 14.45 -5.62 -10.88
N LYS A 50 13.11 -5.53 -10.86
CA LYS A 50 12.18 -6.67 -10.82
C LYS A 50 11.46 -6.91 -12.13
N GLY A 51 11.74 -6.13 -13.17
CA GLY A 51 10.97 -6.17 -14.41
C GLY A 51 9.54 -5.66 -14.24
N TRP A 52 9.28 -4.84 -13.22
CA TRP A 52 7.99 -4.16 -13.05
C TRP A 52 8.10 -2.77 -13.67
N ASP A 53 7.02 -2.34 -14.30
CA ASP A 53 6.97 -1.12 -15.08
C ASP A 53 5.94 -0.14 -14.50
N TYR A 54 6.10 1.13 -14.85
CA TYR A 54 5.13 2.15 -14.52
C TYR A 54 5.04 3.18 -15.65
N ASP A 55 3.84 3.72 -15.84
CA ASP A 55 3.54 4.68 -16.90
C ASP A 55 2.81 5.89 -16.32
N ILE A 56 3.33 7.08 -16.62
CA ILE A 56 2.77 8.35 -16.15
C ILE A 56 1.94 8.92 -17.29
N GLN A 57 0.65 9.10 -17.04
CA GLN A 57 -0.33 9.49 -18.05
C GLN A 57 -1.02 10.79 -17.69
N GLU A 58 -1.46 11.54 -18.70
CA GLU A 58 -2.24 12.76 -18.49
C GLU A 58 -3.51 12.49 -17.66
N ASP A 59 -3.86 13.42 -16.78
CA ASP A 59 -4.99 13.29 -15.85
C ASP A 59 -6.34 13.03 -16.55
N ASN A 60 -6.49 13.55 -17.78
CA ASN A 60 -7.70 13.41 -18.60
C ASN A 60 -7.93 11.99 -19.14
N LEU A 61 -6.93 11.10 -19.08
CA LEU A 61 -7.03 9.71 -19.53
C LEU A 61 -7.64 8.79 -18.47
N PHE A 62 -7.87 9.31 -17.27
CA PHE A 62 -8.46 8.57 -16.17
C PHE A 62 -9.86 9.11 -15.84
N PRO A 63 -10.76 8.26 -15.31
CA PRO A 63 -11.93 8.71 -14.59
C PRO A 63 -11.57 9.72 -13.48
N SER A 64 -12.51 10.59 -13.14
CA SER A 64 -12.28 11.68 -12.18
C SER A 64 -11.92 11.19 -10.77
N ASP A 65 -12.41 10.01 -10.39
CA ASP A 65 -12.23 9.37 -9.08
C ASP A 65 -11.06 8.37 -9.02
N VAL A 66 -10.39 8.10 -10.14
CA VAL A 66 -9.25 7.17 -10.21
C VAL A 66 -7.94 7.96 -10.20
N LEU A 67 -7.04 7.66 -9.27
CA LEU A 67 -5.75 8.36 -9.14
C LEU A 67 -4.59 7.62 -9.79
N ALA A 68 -4.65 6.29 -9.76
CA ALA A 68 -3.70 5.38 -10.38
C ALA A 68 -4.40 4.02 -10.56
N LEU A 69 -3.77 3.12 -11.32
CA LEU A 69 -4.26 1.76 -11.58
C LEU A 69 -3.09 0.78 -11.64
N ALA A 70 -3.09 -0.23 -10.78
CA ALA A 70 -2.22 -1.40 -10.91
C ALA A 70 -2.82 -2.46 -11.84
N PHE A 71 -1.96 -3.06 -12.67
CA PHE A 71 -2.23 -4.21 -13.52
C PHE A 71 -1.30 -5.36 -13.11
N PRO A 72 -1.66 -6.14 -12.06
CA PRO A 72 -0.80 -7.18 -11.50
C PRO A 72 -0.41 -8.27 -12.51
N ASP A 73 -1.26 -8.55 -13.49
CA ASP A 73 -1.03 -9.50 -14.59
C ASP A 73 0.03 -9.03 -15.59
N ARG A 74 0.32 -7.73 -15.63
CA ARG A 74 1.25 -7.09 -16.57
C ARG A 74 2.47 -6.49 -15.88
N HIS A 75 2.57 -6.66 -14.56
CA HIS A 75 3.56 -6.00 -13.72
C HIS A 75 3.65 -4.48 -13.98
N LEU A 76 2.52 -3.83 -14.24
CA LEU A 76 2.44 -2.43 -14.67
C LEU A 76 1.60 -1.59 -13.69
N ILE A 77 2.05 -0.37 -13.38
CA ILE A 77 1.24 0.64 -12.69
C ILE A 77 1.08 1.87 -13.57
N ARG A 78 -0.16 2.32 -13.80
CA ARG A 78 -0.43 3.61 -14.45
C ARG A 78 -0.78 4.67 -13.43
N VAL A 79 -0.19 5.85 -13.54
CA VAL A 79 -0.32 6.92 -12.55
C VAL A 79 -0.74 8.21 -13.24
N LYS A 80 -1.71 8.94 -12.68
CA LYS A 80 -2.00 10.33 -13.10
C LYS A 80 -0.76 11.20 -12.97
N GLN A 81 -0.51 12.06 -13.95
CA GLN A 81 0.60 13.00 -13.92
C GLN A 81 0.57 13.90 -12.69
N SER A 82 -0.61 14.34 -12.24
CA SER A 82 -0.75 15.14 -11.02
C SER A 82 -0.36 14.39 -9.75
N VAL A 83 -0.64 13.08 -9.68
CA VAL A 83 -0.25 12.20 -8.57
C VAL A 83 1.25 12.00 -8.57
N TRP A 84 1.85 11.67 -9.73
CA TRP A 84 3.31 11.55 -9.83
C TRP A 84 4.00 12.85 -9.40
N SER A 85 3.59 13.98 -9.98
CA SER A 85 4.14 15.29 -9.66
C SER A 85 3.91 15.67 -8.19
N GLY A 86 2.78 15.26 -7.61
CA GLY A 86 2.50 15.40 -6.19
C GLY A 86 3.49 14.63 -5.33
N ALA A 87 3.73 13.36 -5.65
CA ALA A 87 4.67 12.51 -4.93
C ALA A 87 6.11 13.06 -5.00
N VAL A 88 6.55 13.57 -6.17
CA VAL A 88 7.84 14.27 -6.33
C VAL A 88 7.96 15.47 -5.40
N ARG A 89 6.86 16.21 -5.16
CA ARG A 89 6.82 17.33 -4.20
C ARG A 89 6.64 16.89 -2.74
N GLY A 90 6.63 15.59 -2.46
CA GLY A 90 6.41 15.04 -1.12
C GLY A 90 4.95 15.11 -0.67
N ASP A 91 3.99 15.26 -1.58
CA ASP A 91 2.56 15.22 -1.23
C ASP A 91 2.20 13.85 -0.65
N ARG A 92 1.66 13.88 0.56
CA ARG A 92 1.45 12.68 1.38
C ARG A 92 0.38 11.76 0.82
N MET A 93 -0.63 12.32 0.17
CA MET A 93 -1.70 11.54 -0.45
C MET A 93 -1.18 10.83 -1.69
N SER A 94 -0.47 11.55 -2.54
CA SER A 94 0.16 10.99 -3.75
C SER A 94 1.15 9.87 -3.41
N ARG A 95 1.98 10.06 -2.38
CA ARG A 95 2.90 9.02 -1.88
C ARG A 95 2.15 7.77 -1.40
N PHE A 96 1.05 7.96 -0.68
CA PHE A 96 0.22 6.84 -0.22
C PHE A 96 -0.44 6.11 -1.39
N THR A 97 -0.96 6.83 -2.39
CA THR A 97 -1.51 6.24 -3.62
C THR A 97 -0.49 5.35 -4.32
N LEU A 98 0.75 5.81 -4.51
CA LEU A 98 1.80 4.98 -5.13
C LEU A 98 2.11 3.74 -4.28
N ALA A 99 2.27 3.88 -2.97
CA ALA A 99 2.48 2.73 -2.09
C ALA A 99 1.30 1.74 -2.09
N HIS A 100 0.08 2.23 -2.28
CA HIS A 100 -1.14 1.43 -2.41
C HIS A 100 -1.13 0.61 -3.72
N GLU A 101 -0.81 1.22 -4.86
CA GLU A 101 -0.71 0.49 -6.14
C GLU A 101 0.40 -0.57 -6.12
N LEU A 102 1.53 -0.31 -5.45
CA LEU A 102 2.53 -1.34 -5.18
C LEU A 102 1.93 -2.52 -4.40
N GLY A 103 1.10 -2.23 -3.40
CA GLY A 103 0.36 -3.25 -2.66
C GLY A 103 -0.49 -4.12 -3.57
N HIS A 104 -1.20 -3.53 -4.53
CA HIS A 104 -1.95 -4.30 -5.52
C HIS A 104 -1.03 -5.17 -6.38
N LEU A 105 0.05 -4.60 -6.90
CA LEU A 105 1.01 -5.29 -7.76
C LEU A 105 1.70 -6.46 -7.04
N ILE A 106 1.99 -6.32 -5.74
CA ILE A 106 2.73 -7.32 -4.96
C ILE A 106 1.82 -8.43 -4.45
N LEU A 107 0.63 -8.08 -3.94
CA LEU A 107 -0.25 -9.02 -3.26
C LEU A 107 -1.15 -9.80 -4.21
N HIS A 108 -1.50 -9.22 -5.37
CA HIS A 108 -2.51 -9.78 -6.26
C HIS A 108 -1.96 -10.26 -7.62
N ASN A 109 -0.63 -10.29 -7.78
CA ASN A 109 0.02 -10.82 -8.97
C ASN A 109 -0.07 -12.35 -9.03
N SER A 110 -0.57 -12.85 -10.15
CA SER A 110 -0.77 -14.28 -10.45
C SER A 110 0.47 -15.14 -10.28
N ASP A 111 1.68 -14.58 -10.47
CA ASP A 111 2.92 -15.36 -10.48
C ASP A 111 3.44 -15.69 -9.07
N ARG A 112 3.05 -14.92 -8.05
CA ARG A 112 3.29 -15.26 -6.63
C ARG A 112 2.14 -16.09 -6.04
N LEU A 113 1.09 -16.34 -6.82
CA LEU A 113 -0.12 -17.03 -6.39
C LEU A 113 -0.05 -18.53 -6.68
N GLY A 114 0.83 -19.24 -5.96
CA GLY A 114 0.61 -20.67 -5.66
C GLY A 114 -0.66 -20.93 -4.81
N PHE A 115 -1.44 -19.89 -4.48
CA PHE A 115 -2.57 -19.97 -3.55
C PHE A 115 -3.87 -19.28 -3.97
N ALA A 116 -4.01 -18.67 -5.17
CA ALA A 116 -5.27 -18.03 -5.52
C ALA A 116 -5.73 -18.34 -6.95
N ARG A 117 -6.72 -19.23 -7.06
CA ARG A 117 -7.63 -19.21 -8.20
C ARG A 117 -8.51 -17.97 -8.06
N HIS A 118 -8.41 -17.04 -9.00
CA HIS A 118 -9.40 -15.98 -9.18
C HIS A 118 -10.78 -16.63 -9.41
N HIS A 119 -11.77 -16.28 -8.59
CA HIS A 119 -13.18 -16.53 -8.91
C HIS A 119 -13.81 -15.18 -9.23
N PRO A 120 -13.95 -14.80 -10.51
CA PRO A 120 -14.42 -13.48 -10.95
C PRO A 120 -15.92 -13.20 -10.66
N SER A 121 -16.57 -14.05 -9.87
CA SER A 121 -18.02 -14.06 -9.71
C SER A 121 -18.40 -14.50 -8.30
N SER A 122 -18.40 -13.56 -7.36
CA SER A 122 -19.09 -13.73 -6.09
C SER A 122 -19.65 -12.38 -5.60
N PRO A 123 -20.72 -12.39 -4.81
CA PRO A 123 -21.49 -11.19 -4.48
C PRO A 123 -20.62 -10.10 -3.84
N ARG A 124 -21.09 -8.84 -3.89
CA ARG A 124 -20.53 -7.63 -3.23
C ARG A 124 -20.39 -7.72 -1.69
N SER A 125 -20.43 -8.92 -1.13
CA SER A 125 -20.26 -9.22 0.28
C SER A 125 -19.14 -10.24 0.47
N HIS A 126 -17.90 -9.77 0.47
CA HIS A 126 -16.75 -10.52 1.01
C HIS A 126 -16.28 -9.89 2.31
N ASN A 127 -15.48 -10.62 3.09
CA ASN A 127 -14.93 -10.08 4.32
C ASN A 127 -13.82 -9.07 4.00
N PHE A 128 -13.55 -8.14 4.92
CA PHE A 128 -12.50 -7.13 4.73
C PHE A 128 -11.12 -7.76 4.45
N TYR A 129 -10.82 -8.93 5.03
CA TYR A 129 -9.55 -9.63 4.81
C TYR A 129 -9.47 -10.31 3.44
N GLU A 130 -10.56 -10.35 2.68
CA GLU A 130 -10.65 -10.80 1.27
C GLU A 130 -10.78 -9.59 0.32
N ASP A 131 -10.75 -8.36 0.82
CA ASP A 131 -10.96 -7.15 0.03
C ASP A 131 -9.62 -6.60 -0.49
N SER A 132 -9.47 -6.55 -1.81
CA SER A 132 -8.22 -6.11 -2.47
C SER A 132 -7.78 -4.72 -2.05
N GLU A 133 -8.72 -3.77 -1.92
CA GLU A 133 -8.46 -2.38 -1.49
C GLU A 133 -8.01 -2.33 -0.03
N TRP A 134 -8.67 -3.08 0.86
CA TRP A 134 -8.22 -3.19 2.24
C TRP A 134 -6.82 -3.78 2.36
N GLN A 135 -6.51 -4.82 1.57
CA GLN A 135 -5.19 -5.44 1.57
C GLN A 135 -4.11 -4.48 1.05
N ALA A 136 -4.39 -3.74 -0.03
CA ALA A 136 -3.49 -2.74 -0.61
C ALA A 136 -3.26 -1.54 0.32
N ASP A 137 -4.32 -0.99 0.93
CA ASP A 137 -4.19 0.05 1.96
C ASP A 137 -3.35 -0.41 3.15
N ARG A 138 -3.52 -1.68 3.54
CA ARG A 138 -2.75 -2.24 4.63
C ARG A 138 -1.27 -2.36 4.27
N PHE A 139 -0.97 -2.83 3.06
CA PHE A 139 0.40 -2.88 2.56
C PHE A 139 1.04 -1.50 2.54
N ALA A 140 0.37 -0.49 1.99
CA ALA A 140 0.87 0.88 1.96
C ALA A 140 1.18 1.43 3.37
N ALA A 141 0.30 1.15 4.33
CA ALA A 141 0.51 1.55 5.72
C ALA A 141 1.71 0.86 6.38
N GLU A 142 1.93 -0.43 6.10
CA GLU A 142 3.10 -1.19 6.58
C GLU A 142 4.39 -0.74 5.89
N LEU A 143 4.35 -0.45 4.59
CA LEU A 143 5.51 0.02 3.82
C LEU A 143 5.97 1.40 4.28
N LEU A 144 5.04 2.34 4.46
CA LEU A 144 5.33 3.73 4.78
C LEU A 144 5.54 3.98 6.29
N ILE A 145 4.91 3.18 7.15
CA ILE A 145 5.05 3.29 8.61
C ILE A 145 5.21 1.86 9.21
N PRO A 146 6.41 1.29 9.11
CA PRO A 146 6.66 -0.10 9.51
C PRO A 146 6.35 -0.34 10.97
N ALA A 147 5.56 -1.39 11.27
CA ALA A 147 5.18 -1.69 12.65
C ALA A 147 6.41 -1.98 13.51
N SER A 148 7.38 -2.71 12.96
CA SER A 148 8.67 -3.04 13.58
C SER A 148 9.45 -1.82 14.05
N GLU A 149 9.36 -0.70 13.34
CA GLU A 149 10.00 0.57 13.74
C GLU A 149 9.19 1.38 14.75
N LEU A 150 7.93 1.04 14.98
CA LEU A 150 7.12 1.66 16.04
C LEU A 150 7.20 0.88 17.35
N SER A 151 7.46 -0.44 17.28
CA SER A 151 7.64 -1.27 18.46
C SER A 151 8.82 -0.78 19.29
N GLY A 152 8.62 -0.60 20.60
CA GLY A 152 9.62 -0.05 21.51
C GLY A 152 9.81 1.48 21.44
N MET A 153 9.20 2.18 20.47
CA MET A 153 9.21 3.64 20.43
C MET A 153 7.94 4.23 21.03
N ARG A 154 8.07 5.15 22.00
CA ARG A 154 6.94 5.92 22.56
C ARG A 154 6.64 7.18 21.74
N LEU A 155 6.47 7.04 20.42
CA LEU A 155 6.16 8.17 19.54
C LEU A 155 4.67 8.45 19.51
N ASN A 156 4.31 9.73 19.60
CA ASN A 156 2.95 10.17 19.32
C ASN A 156 2.73 10.38 17.80
N ALA A 157 1.47 10.55 17.40
CA ALA A 157 1.09 10.70 15.99
C ALA A 157 1.80 11.86 15.27
N SER A 158 2.14 12.96 15.96
CA SER A 158 2.87 14.08 15.36
C SER A 158 4.33 13.71 15.08
N GLN A 159 4.98 13.01 16.00
CA GLN A 159 6.37 12.56 15.81
C GLN A 159 6.48 11.51 14.70
N ILE A 160 5.52 10.58 14.63
CA ILE A 160 5.42 9.61 13.52
C ILE A 160 5.19 10.35 12.20
N ALA A 161 4.27 11.33 12.17
CA ALA A 161 4.00 12.10 10.95
C ALA A 161 5.26 12.76 10.39
N VAL A 162 6.08 13.37 11.26
CA VAL A 162 7.37 13.96 10.86
C VAL A 162 8.36 12.90 10.42
N LYS A 163 8.59 11.84 11.22
CA LYS A 163 9.59 10.80 10.94
C LYS A 163 9.35 10.06 9.62
N TYR A 164 8.10 9.75 9.31
CA TYR A 164 7.72 8.94 8.14
C TYR A 164 7.14 9.77 6.98
N GLY A 165 7.11 11.11 7.11
CA GLY A 165 6.59 12.01 6.07
C GLY A 165 5.10 11.80 5.77
N VAL A 166 4.30 11.36 6.75
CA VAL A 166 2.87 11.05 6.59
C VAL A 166 1.98 12.07 7.30
N SER A 167 0.67 12.01 7.08
CA SER A 167 -0.24 12.93 7.76
C SER A 167 -0.40 12.51 9.23
N LYS A 168 -0.63 13.48 10.12
CA LYS A 168 -0.94 13.19 11.53
C LYS A 168 -2.15 12.26 11.68
N LYS A 169 -3.14 12.38 10.79
CA LYS A 169 -4.31 11.50 10.74
C LYS A 169 -3.90 10.06 10.40
N SER A 170 -3.13 9.86 9.34
CA SER A 170 -2.62 8.53 8.93
C SER A 170 -1.77 7.89 10.03
N ALA A 171 -0.91 8.66 10.68
CA ALA A 171 -0.12 8.21 11.83
C ALA A 171 -1.02 7.79 13.01
N GLY A 172 -2.07 8.56 13.33
CA GLY A 172 -3.03 8.21 14.36
C GLY A 172 -3.80 6.91 14.06
N ILE A 173 -4.28 6.75 12.82
CA ILE A 173 -4.93 5.53 12.34
C ILE A 173 -4.00 4.33 12.48
N ARG A 174 -2.72 4.51 12.13
CA ARG A 174 -1.70 3.47 12.22
C ARG A 174 -1.47 2.99 13.66
N ILE A 175 -1.26 3.92 14.59
CA ILE A 175 -1.12 3.59 16.03
C ILE A 175 -2.36 2.83 16.51
N TYR A 176 -3.56 3.36 16.22
CA TYR A 176 -4.82 2.75 16.64
C TYR A 176 -4.97 1.32 16.11
N SER A 177 -4.69 1.10 14.82
CA SER A 177 -4.78 -0.22 14.21
C SER A 177 -3.80 -1.21 14.85
N LEU A 178 -2.55 -0.81 15.07
CA LEU A 178 -1.55 -1.69 15.68
C LEU A 178 -1.86 -2.04 17.13
N ARG A 179 -2.44 -1.11 17.91
CA ARG A 179 -2.96 -1.40 19.25
C ARG A 179 -4.13 -2.37 19.24
N LYS A 180 -5.07 -2.18 18.32
CA LYS A 180 -6.22 -3.08 18.14
C LYS A 180 -5.78 -4.50 17.76
N GLU A 181 -4.66 -4.62 17.05
CA GLU A 181 -4.03 -5.90 16.70
C GLU A 181 -3.18 -6.50 17.83
N GLY A 182 -3.02 -5.79 18.96
CA GLY A 182 -2.16 -6.22 20.07
C GLY A 182 -0.66 -6.14 19.76
N TYR A 183 -0.26 -5.39 18.73
CA TYR A 183 1.15 -5.25 18.34
C TYR A 183 1.84 -4.11 19.09
N LEU A 184 1.10 -3.04 19.42
CA LEU A 184 1.58 -1.96 20.28
C LEU A 184 0.78 -1.96 21.58
N GLU A 185 1.44 -1.53 22.66
CA GLU A 185 0.83 -1.25 23.97
C GLU A 185 0.01 0.07 23.97
#